data_AF-A0A1H1SA79-F1
#
_entry.id   AF-A0A1H1SA79-F1
#
_cell.length_a   1.000
_cell.length_b   1.000
_cell.length_c   1.000
_cell.angle_alpha   90.00
_cell.angle_beta   90.00
_cell.angle_gamma   90.00
#
_symmetry.space_group_name_H-M   'P 1'
#
loop_
_entity.id
_entity.type
_entity.pdbx_description
1 polymer ?
#
loop_
_entity_poly.entity_id
_entity_poly.type
_entity_poly.pdbx_seq_one_letter_code
_entity_poly.pdbx_strand_id
1 'polypeptide(L)'
;MDLENLVDEWMTVPDLADALGTTASRARGVVSDRRVLGVRRGERATFQIPAKFVVSRREEQIASGKGAPVDAADDRRVVLSSLAGTITVLGDRGYSDEEILSWLFSEQEPLGCAPIDALRAGRTTEVRRIAQVAD
;
A
#
# COMPACT_ATOMS: atom_id res chain seq x y z
N MET A 1 -13.46 1.76 12.55
CA MET A 1 -12.80 3.09 12.43
C MET A 1 -13.09 3.58 11.02
N ASP A 2 -13.34 4.86 10.81
CA ASP A 2 -13.71 5.33 9.47
C ASP A 2 -12.47 5.56 8.60
N LEU A 3 -12.35 4.81 7.51
CA LEU A 3 -11.24 4.93 6.56
C LEU A 3 -11.11 6.34 5.97
N GLU A 4 -12.20 7.10 5.93
CA GLU A 4 -12.19 8.48 5.44
C GLU A 4 -11.28 9.40 6.28
N ASN A 5 -11.10 9.09 7.56
CA ASN A 5 -10.25 9.86 8.48
C ASN A 5 -8.83 9.29 8.60
N LEU A 6 -8.60 8.05 8.17
CA LEU A 6 -7.30 7.38 8.26
C LEU A 6 -6.43 7.55 7.01
N VAL A 7 -7.08 7.73 5.85
CA VAL A 7 -6.40 7.78 4.55
C VAL A 7 -6.58 9.18 3.94
N ASP A 8 -5.48 9.92 3.89
CA ASP A 8 -5.47 11.32 3.42
C ASP A 8 -5.79 11.48 1.93
N GLU A 9 -5.33 10.54 1.10
CA GLU A 9 -5.41 10.65 -0.36
C GLU A 9 -5.77 9.31 -1.00
N TRP A 10 -6.70 9.38 -1.95
CA TRP A 10 -7.28 8.25 -2.66
C TRP A 10 -7.13 8.44 -4.16
N MET A 11 -6.99 7.33 -4.88
CA MET A 11 -6.88 7.30 -6.33
C MET A 11 -7.79 6.22 -6.92
N THR A 12 -8.35 6.46 -8.10
CA THR A 12 -9.10 5.46 -8.84
C THR A 12 -8.15 4.50 -9.58
N VAL A 13 -8.70 3.44 -10.19
CA VAL A 13 -7.90 2.54 -11.04
C VAL A 13 -7.30 3.24 -12.27
N PRO A 14 -8.03 4.13 -12.99
CA PRO A 14 -7.43 5.00 -14.00
C PRO A 14 -6.26 5.84 -13.46
N ASP A 15 -6.43 6.49 -12.31
CA ASP A 15 -5.36 7.32 -11.71
C ASP A 15 -4.14 6.46 -11.33
N LEU A 16 -4.35 5.24 -10.83
CA LEU A 16 -3.28 4.27 -10.60
C LEU A 16 -2.56 3.91 -11.90
N ALA A 17 -3.30 3.75 -13.00
CA ALA A 17 -2.69 3.44 -14.30
C ALA A 17 -1.80 4.57 -14.79
N ASP A 18 -2.28 5.81 -14.70
CA ASP A 18 -1.55 7.01 -15.07
C ASP A 18 -0.30 7.17 -14.20
N ALA A 19 -0.45 7.03 -12.87
CA ALA A 19 0.66 7.12 -11.93
C ALA A 19 1.76 6.09 -12.22
N LEU A 20 1.39 4.86 -12.58
CA LEU A 20 2.34 3.79 -12.90
C LEU A 20 2.86 3.84 -14.35
N GLY A 21 2.42 4.81 -15.18
CA GLY A 21 2.78 4.88 -16.60
C GLY A 21 2.34 3.64 -17.38
N THR A 22 1.16 3.11 -17.07
CA THR A 22 0.67 1.82 -17.57
C THR A 22 -0.78 1.90 -18.07
N THR A 23 -1.35 0.77 -18.49
CA THR A 23 -2.75 0.73 -18.93
C THR A 23 -3.70 0.40 -17.78
N ALA A 24 -4.96 0.83 -17.87
CA ALA A 24 -5.98 0.45 -16.90
C ALA A 24 -6.13 -1.07 -16.73
N SER A 25 -5.87 -1.86 -17.76
CA SER A 25 -5.88 -3.34 -17.65
C SER A 25 -4.77 -3.84 -16.72
N ARG A 26 -3.54 -3.34 -16.88
CA ARG A 26 -2.42 -3.69 -15.99
C ARG A 26 -2.64 -3.17 -14.56
N ALA A 27 -3.19 -1.96 -14.40
CA ALA A 27 -3.55 -1.44 -13.09
C ALA A 27 -4.62 -2.31 -12.40
N ARG A 28 -5.64 -2.78 -13.13
CA ARG A 28 -6.58 -3.78 -12.60
C ARG A 28 -5.88 -5.09 -12.23
N GLY A 29 -4.91 -5.55 -13.02
CA GLY A 29 -4.07 -6.70 -12.67
C GLY A 29 -3.38 -6.53 -11.32
N VAL A 30 -2.77 -5.37 -11.05
CA VAL A 30 -2.16 -5.06 -9.75
C VAL A 30 -3.16 -5.21 -8.60
N VAL A 31 -4.40 -4.75 -8.79
CA VAL A 31 -5.48 -4.87 -7.78
C VAL A 31 -5.94 -6.32 -7.64
N SER A 32 -6.23 -7.01 -8.74
CA SER A 32 -6.68 -8.40 -8.74
C SER A 32 -5.65 -9.37 -8.18
N ASP A 33 -4.36 -9.07 -8.36
CA ASP A 33 -3.23 -9.82 -7.78
C ASP A 33 -2.99 -9.47 -6.29
N ARG A 34 -3.86 -8.63 -5.69
CA ARG A 34 -3.76 -8.13 -4.31
C ARG A 34 -2.41 -7.49 -3.96
N ARG A 35 -1.75 -6.89 -4.96
CA ARG A 35 -0.52 -6.13 -4.73
C ARG A 35 -0.80 -4.79 -4.04
N VAL A 36 -2.02 -4.30 -4.19
CA VAL A 36 -2.61 -3.17 -3.46
C VAL A 36 -4.04 -3.55 -3.07
N LEU A 37 -4.59 -2.87 -2.07
CA LEU A 37 -6.00 -2.97 -1.69
C LEU A 37 -6.75 -1.67 -1.97
N GLY A 38 -8.07 -1.76 -2.02
CA GLY A 38 -8.94 -0.61 -2.17
C GLY A 38 -10.35 -0.94 -1.72
N VAL A 39 -11.19 0.08 -1.59
CA VAL A 39 -12.60 -0.04 -1.17
C VAL A 39 -13.49 0.80 -2.07
N ARG A 40 -14.77 0.44 -2.14
CA ARG A 40 -15.78 1.29 -2.79
C ARG A 40 -16.16 2.41 -1.83
N ARG A 41 -15.90 3.66 -2.22
CA ARG A 41 -16.20 4.83 -1.37
C ARG A 41 -16.65 6.06 -2.16
N GLY A 42 -17.12 7.07 -1.44
CA GLY A 42 -17.72 8.30 -1.97
C GLY A 42 -19.14 8.12 -2.51
N GLU A 43 -19.77 9.21 -2.93
CA GLU A 43 -21.18 9.25 -3.36
C GLU A 43 -21.53 8.21 -4.45
N ARG A 44 -20.57 7.92 -5.35
CA ARG A 44 -20.74 6.98 -6.47
C ARG A 44 -20.25 5.56 -6.16
N ALA A 45 -19.87 5.24 -4.93
CA ALA A 45 -19.31 3.94 -4.52
C ALA A 45 -18.20 3.44 -5.47
N THR A 46 -17.34 4.36 -5.92
CA THR A 46 -16.27 4.07 -6.86
C THR A 46 -15.15 3.35 -6.12
N PHE A 47 -14.58 2.30 -6.73
CA PHE A 47 -13.43 1.60 -6.16
C PHE A 47 -12.21 2.52 -6.16
N GLN A 48 -11.66 2.75 -4.98
CA GLN A 48 -10.54 3.65 -4.76
C GLN A 48 -9.48 2.98 -3.90
N ILE A 49 -8.23 3.36 -4.16
CA ILE A 49 -7.01 2.79 -3.62
C ILE A 49 -6.28 3.92 -2.89
N PRO A 50 -5.71 3.70 -1.69
CA PRO A 50 -4.89 4.70 -1.03
C PRO A 50 -3.67 5.11 -1.89
N ALA A 51 -3.46 6.41 -2.06
CA ALA A 51 -2.36 6.93 -2.86
C ALA A 51 -0.98 6.59 -2.26
N LYS A 52 -0.87 6.44 -0.93
CA LYS A 52 0.36 6.04 -0.22
C LYS A 52 0.91 4.67 -0.64
N PHE A 53 0.14 3.85 -1.36
CA PHE A 53 0.64 2.58 -1.92
C PHE A 53 1.54 2.76 -3.14
N VAL A 54 1.49 3.93 -3.77
CA VAL A 54 2.31 4.27 -4.93
C VAL A 54 3.41 5.22 -4.49
N VAL A 55 4.65 4.85 -4.76
CA VAL A 55 5.85 5.59 -4.36
C VAL A 55 6.76 5.81 -5.57
N SER A 56 7.68 6.75 -5.49
CA SER A 56 8.73 6.89 -6.51
C SER A 56 9.63 5.64 -6.52
N ARG A 57 10.26 5.37 -7.67
CA ARG A 57 11.26 4.30 -7.79
C ARG A 57 12.39 4.40 -6.76
N ARG A 58 12.78 5.64 -6.42
CA ARG A 58 13.79 5.92 -5.40
C ARG A 58 13.31 5.55 -3.99
N GLU A 59 12.10 5.96 -3.61
CA GLU A 59 11.52 5.57 -2.33
C GLU A 59 11.38 4.04 -2.22
N GLU A 60 10.96 3.35 -3.28
CA GLU A 60 10.88 1.89 -3.29
C GLU A 60 12.25 1.22 -3.12
N GLN A 61 13.31 1.75 -3.75
CA GLN A 61 14.67 1.24 -3.53
C GLN A 61 15.10 1.38 -2.06
N ILE A 62 14.81 2.52 -1.45
CA ILE A 62 15.11 2.77 -0.03
C ILE A 62 14.30 1.81 0.85
N ALA A 63 12.99 1.72 0.61
CA ALA A 63 12.07 0.88 1.38
C ALA A 63 12.39 -0.62 1.27
N SER A 64 12.74 -1.11 0.08
CA SER A 64 13.08 -2.51 -0.12
C SER A 64 14.51 -2.86 0.34
N GLY A 65 15.39 -1.86 0.45
CA GLY A 65 16.82 -2.03 0.70
C GLY A 65 17.53 -2.83 -0.41
N LYS A 66 16.92 -2.94 -1.61
CA LYS A 66 17.38 -3.80 -2.71
C LYS A 66 17.43 -3.03 -4.03
N GLY A 67 18.31 -3.50 -4.92
CA GLY A 67 18.46 -3.01 -6.29
C GLY A 67 19.72 -2.19 -6.51
N ALA A 68 20.18 -2.13 -7.77
CA ALA A 68 21.26 -1.24 -8.18
C ALA A 68 20.80 0.21 -8.06
N PRO A 69 21.69 1.18 -7.76
CA PRO A 69 21.34 2.59 -7.65
C PRO A 69 20.44 3.02 -8.82
N VAL A 70 19.23 3.52 -8.50
CA VAL A 70 18.38 4.09 -9.55
C VAL A 70 18.96 5.41 -10.01
N ASP A 71 18.82 5.68 -11.31
CA ASP A 71 19.13 6.99 -11.87
C ASP A 71 18.36 8.06 -11.08
N ALA A 72 19.05 9.12 -10.67
CA ALA A 72 18.44 10.24 -9.96
C ALA A 72 17.35 10.93 -10.79
N ALA A 73 17.39 10.79 -12.12
CA ALA A 73 16.38 11.29 -13.04
C ALA A 73 15.17 10.33 -13.24
N ASP A 74 15.19 9.12 -12.67
CA ASP A 74 14.06 8.18 -12.78
C ASP A 74 12.91 8.61 -11.86
N ASP A 75 11.96 9.32 -12.45
CA ASP A 75 10.76 9.85 -11.79
C ASP A 75 9.58 8.86 -11.79
N ARG A 76 9.77 7.65 -12.34
CA ARG A 76 8.69 6.67 -12.45
C ARG A 76 8.19 6.29 -11.06
N ARG A 77 6.87 6.10 -10.97
CA ARG A 77 6.24 5.56 -9.78
C ARG A 77 6.00 4.07 -9.88
N VAL A 78 5.98 3.42 -8.73
CA VAL A 78 5.77 1.98 -8.56
C VAL A 78 4.90 1.72 -7.33
N VAL A 79 4.32 0.53 -7.28
CA VAL A 79 3.69 0.03 -6.05
C VAL A 79 4.76 -0.38 -5.05
N LEU A 80 4.57 0.02 -3.79
CA LEU A 80 5.39 -0.39 -2.67
C LEU A 80 5.39 -1.91 -2.53
N SER A 81 6.51 -2.57 -2.83
CA SER A 81 6.53 -4.03 -3.00
C SER A 81 6.29 -4.82 -1.70
N SER A 82 6.60 -4.20 -0.55
CA SER A 82 6.45 -4.80 0.77
C SER A 82 4.98 -4.95 1.21
N LEU A 83 4.04 -4.25 0.56
CA LEU A 83 2.60 -4.33 0.83
C LEU A 83 2.05 -5.74 0.66
N ALA A 84 2.29 -6.35 -0.51
CA ALA A 84 1.71 -7.64 -0.87
C ALA A 84 1.95 -8.70 0.22
N GLY A 85 3.19 -8.80 0.74
CA GLY A 85 3.49 -9.75 1.81
C GLY A 85 2.79 -9.46 3.13
N THR A 86 2.58 -8.18 3.47
CA THR A 86 1.83 -7.80 4.69
C THR A 86 0.34 -8.05 4.52
N ILE A 87 -0.22 -7.76 3.34
CA ILE A 87 -1.61 -8.07 2.96
C ILE A 87 -1.85 -9.58 3.04
N THR A 88 -0.92 -10.41 2.54
CA THR A 88 -1.01 -11.87 2.65
C THR A 88 -1.04 -12.32 4.11
N VAL A 89 -0.10 -11.83 4.95
CA VAL A 89 -0.05 -12.21 6.37
C VAL A 89 -1.36 -11.91 7.11
N LEU A 90 -1.94 -10.73 6.90
CA LEU A 90 -3.21 -10.37 7.55
C LEU A 90 -4.41 -11.12 6.94
N GLY A 91 -4.42 -11.31 5.61
CA GLY A 91 -5.45 -12.07 4.92
C GLY A 91 -5.50 -13.54 5.35
N ASP A 92 -4.34 -14.18 5.56
CA ASP A 92 -4.23 -15.54 6.08
C ASP A 92 -4.78 -15.67 7.52
N ARG A 93 -4.87 -14.54 8.24
CA ARG A 93 -5.49 -14.44 9.58
C ARG A 93 -6.99 -14.10 9.51
N GLY A 94 -7.55 -13.96 8.31
CA GLY A 94 -8.99 -13.72 8.10
C GLY A 94 -9.39 -12.25 8.04
N TYR A 95 -8.44 -11.31 8.03
CA TYR A 95 -8.75 -9.90 7.90
C TYR A 95 -9.35 -9.61 6.52
N SER A 96 -10.45 -8.86 6.49
CA SER A 96 -11.03 -8.29 5.28
C SER A 96 -10.16 -7.16 4.71
N ASP A 97 -10.38 -6.80 3.44
CA ASP A 97 -9.64 -5.70 2.81
C ASP A 97 -9.79 -4.37 3.56
N GLU A 98 -10.97 -4.11 4.10
CA GLU A 98 -11.26 -2.92 4.90
C GLU A 98 -10.54 -2.94 6.24
N GLU A 99 -10.49 -4.09 6.93
CA GLU A 99 -9.73 -4.26 8.18
C GLU A 99 -8.22 -4.13 7.94
N ILE A 100 -7.69 -4.70 6.86
CA ILE A 100 -6.28 -4.55 6.49
C ILE A 100 -5.96 -3.08 6.22
N LEU A 101 -6.83 -2.36 5.50
CA LEU A 101 -6.65 -0.93 5.28
C LEU A 101 -6.71 -0.15 6.60
N SER A 102 -7.68 -0.43 7.47
CA SER A 102 -7.75 0.20 8.78
C SER A 102 -6.48 -0.05 9.58
N TRP A 103 -5.98 -1.29 9.60
CA TRP A 103 -4.75 -1.66 10.29
C TRP A 103 -3.51 -0.97 9.71
N LEU A 104 -3.37 -0.94 8.38
CA LEU A 104 -2.22 -0.33 7.69
C LEU A 104 -2.10 1.18 7.94
N PHE A 105 -3.21 1.87 8.14
CA PHE A 105 -3.27 3.33 8.30
C PHE A 105 -3.50 3.79 9.75
N SER A 106 -3.80 2.87 10.67
CA SER A 106 -3.88 3.17 12.11
C SER A 106 -2.52 3.02 12.78
N GLU A 107 -2.20 3.95 13.69
CA GLU A 107 -0.99 3.86 14.49
C GLU A 107 -0.94 2.54 15.28
N GLN A 108 0.20 1.86 15.21
CA GLN A 108 0.48 0.68 16.04
C GLN A 108 1.45 1.08 17.13
N GLU A 109 1.05 0.91 18.38
CA GLU A 109 1.88 1.23 19.55
C GLU A 109 3.30 0.62 19.45
N PRO A 110 3.51 -0.65 19.02
CA PRO A 110 4.85 -1.21 18.90
C PRO A 110 5.70 -0.62 17.75
N LEU A 111 5.09 0.11 16.80
CA LEU A 111 5.79 0.82 15.72
C LEU A 111 5.98 2.31 15.99
N GLY A 112 5.16 2.90 16.86
CA GLY A 112 5.05 4.34 17.11
C GLY A 112 4.55 5.14 15.90
N CYS A 113 3.96 4.48 14.90
CA CYS A 113 3.33 5.12 13.73
C CYS A 113 2.41 4.12 13.01
N ALA A 114 1.78 4.57 11.91
CA ALA A 114 1.03 3.68 11.02
C ALA A 114 1.95 2.71 10.27
N PRO A 115 1.56 1.43 10.07
CA PRO A 115 2.35 0.44 9.35
C PRO A 115 2.71 0.86 7.93
N ILE A 116 1.83 1.58 7.23
CA ILE A 116 2.13 2.09 5.88
C ILE A 116 3.35 3.02 5.87
N ASP A 117 3.48 3.89 6.87
CA ASP A 117 4.62 4.81 6.98
C ASP A 117 5.89 4.04 7.37
N ALA A 118 5.77 3.03 8.23
CA ALA A 118 6.87 2.12 8.55
C ALA A 118 7.36 1.32 7.33
N LEU A 119 6.44 0.82 6.49
CA LEU A 119 6.78 0.10 5.26
C LEU A 119 7.51 1.01 4.26
N ARG A 120 7.04 2.26 4.07
CA ARG A 120 7.73 3.25 3.22
C ARG A 120 9.12 3.63 3.75
N ALA A 121 9.32 3.57 5.06
CA ALA A 121 10.62 3.73 5.71
C ALA A 121 11.50 2.45 5.68
N GLY A 122 11.02 1.36 5.05
CA GLY A 122 11.76 0.11 4.92
C GLY A 122 11.75 -0.81 6.14
N ARG A 123 10.93 -0.53 7.16
CA ARG A 123 10.78 -1.35 8.38
C ARG A 123 9.89 -2.59 8.17
N THR A 124 10.07 -3.28 7.03
CA THR A 124 9.22 -4.41 6.61
C THR A 124 9.20 -5.56 7.62
N THR A 125 10.35 -5.90 8.21
CA THR A 125 10.44 -7.00 9.19
C THR A 125 9.67 -6.69 10.47
N GLU A 126 9.76 -5.45 10.98
CA GLU A 126 9.03 -5.01 12.16
C GLU A 126 7.51 -5.05 11.93
N VAL A 127 7.06 -4.53 10.78
CA VAL A 127 5.65 -4.54 10.39
C VAL A 127 5.11 -5.96 10.30
N ARG A 128 5.83 -6.87 9.63
CA ARG A 128 5.40 -8.28 9.49
C ARG A 128 5.35 -9.01 10.82
N ARG A 129 6.29 -8.73 11.73
CA ARG A 129 6.28 -9.32 13.09
C ARG A 129 5.00 -8.96 13.85
N ILE A 130 4.52 -7.73 13.71
CA ILE A 130 3.30 -7.27 14.38
C ILE A 130 2.06 -7.80 13.66
N ALA A 131 2.05 -7.80 12.32
CA ALA A 131 0.97 -8.39 11.53
C ALA A 131 0.73 -9.87 11.86
N GLN A 132 1.80 -10.62 12.16
CA GLN A 132 1.71 -12.03 12.56
C GLN A 132 0.98 -12.27 13.88
N VAL A 133 0.83 -11.25 14.72
CA VAL A 133 0.17 -11.33 16.04
C VAL A 133 -1.01 -10.35 16.16
N ALA A 134 -1.48 -9.79 15.04
CA ALA A 134 -2.58 -8.84 15.02
C ALA A 134 -3.92 -9.56 15.20
N ASP A 135 -4.73 -9.14 16.17
CA ASP A 135 -6.05 -9.71 16.49
C ASP A 135 -7.19 -8.75 16.12
#